data_AF-A0A940LZV1-F1
#
_entry.id   AF-A0A940LZV1-F1
#
_cell.length_a   1.000
_cell.length_b   1.000
_cell.length_c   1.000
_cell.angle_alpha   90.00
_cell.angle_beta   90.00
_cell.angle_gamma   90.00
#
_symmetry.space_group_name_H-M   'P 1'
#
loop_
_entity.id
_entity.type
_entity.pdbx_description
1 polymer ?
#
loop_
_entity_poly.entity_id
_entity_poly.type
_entity_poly.pdbx_seq_one_letter_code
_entity_poly.pdbx_strand_id
1 'polypeptide(L)'
;MIDAEDFPTELPADPDGGASAMRWTTGVIGLATAALALLNAGAIASWSEDLSPSPGTAKVMTAADGWQAAMTGLRLDAPHGELHRAWKQAESARWSGDAPPPES
;
A
#
# COMPACT_ATOMS: atom_id res chain seq x y z
N MET A 1 -54.62 -1.05 5.27
CA MET A 1 -53.83 -0.20 6.18
C MET A 1 -52.65 -1.06 6.57
N ILE A 2 -51.50 -0.84 5.92
CA ILE A 2 -50.29 -1.63 6.21
C ILE A 2 -49.73 -1.04 7.50
N ASP A 3 -49.68 -1.85 8.55
CA ASP A 3 -48.98 -1.51 9.78
C ASP A 3 -47.52 -1.27 9.43
N ALA A 4 -47.00 -0.09 9.76
CA ALA A 4 -45.59 0.18 9.64
C ALA A 4 -44.88 -0.79 10.59
N GLU A 5 -44.23 -1.81 10.04
CA GLU A 5 -43.33 -2.65 10.83
C GLU A 5 -42.26 -1.73 11.43
N ASP A 6 -42.32 -1.58 12.74
CA ASP A 6 -41.38 -0.82 13.54
C ASP A 6 -40.05 -1.57 13.51
N PHE A 7 -39.19 -1.23 12.55
CA PHE A 7 -37.84 -1.77 12.48
C PHE A 7 -37.06 -1.19 13.66
N PRO A 8 -36.58 -2.00 14.61
CA PRO A 8 -35.84 -1.48 15.76
C PRO A 8 -34.49 -0.95 15.28
N THR A 9 -34.44 0.35 14.98
CA THR A 9 -33.21 1.09 14.66
C THR A 9 -32.44 1.52 15.92
N GLU A 10 -32.99 1.25 17.10
CA GLU A 10 -32.34 1.49 18.39
C GLU A 10 -31.27 0.42 18.62
N LEU A 11 -30.04 0.74 18.25
CA LEU A 11 -28.89 -0.01 18.70
C LEU A 11 -28.69 0.25 20.21
N PRO A 12 -28.35 -0.78 21.00
CA PRO A 12 -28.01 -0.57 22.39
C PRO A 12 -26.89 0.47 22.49
N ALA A 13 -27.06 1.45 23.38
CA ALA A 13 -26.07 2.51 23.57
C ALA A 13 -24.70 1.88 23.84
N ASP A 14 -23.71 2.21 23.00
CA ASP A 14 -22.34 1.76 23.19
C ASP A 14 -21.79 2.40 24.47
N PRO A 15 -21.49 1.61 25.53
CA PRO A 15 -21.01 2.15 26.80
C PRO A 15 -19.69 2.90 26.66
N ASP A 16 -18.91 2.63 25.60
CA ASP A 16 -17.63 3.26 25.33
C ASP A 16 -17.72 4.40 24.29
N GLY A 17 -18.92 4.70 23.81
CA GLY A 17 -19.18 5.76 22.83
C GLY A 17 -18.33 5.64 21.55
N GLY A 18 -18.00 4.42 21.12
CA GLY A 18 -17.16 4.16 19.95
C GLY A 18 -15.65 4.32 20.18
N ALA A 19 -15.19 4.65 21.39
CA ALA A 19 -13.76 4.87 21.67
C ALA A 19 -12.92 3.61 21.41
N SER A 20 -13.44 2.43 21.75
CA SER A 20 -12.78 1.15 21.46
C SER A 20 -12.63 0.91 19.95
N ALA A 21 -13.69 1.19 19.17
CA ALA A 21 -13.67 1.09 17.71
C ALA A 21 -12.69 2.09 17.06
N MET A 22 -12.63 3.32 17.55
CA MET A 22 -11.64 4.31 17.10
C MET A 22 -10.21 3.84 17.38
N ARG A 23 -9.91 3.37 18.59
CA ARG A 23 -8.56 2.88 18.94
C ARG A 23 -8.17 1.69 18.09
N TRP A 24 -9.08 0.76 17.85
CA TRP A 24 -8.85 -0.38 16.96
C TRP A 24 -8.57 0.09 15.53
N THR A 25 -9.39 1.00 15.00
CA THR A 25 -9.24 1.54 13.64
C THR A 25 -7.91 2.26 13.48
N THR A 26 -7.54 3.13 14.43
CA THR A 26 -6.23 3.79 14.44
C THR A 26 -5.09 2.78 14.51
N GLY A 27 -5.23 1.72 15.31
CA GLY A 27 -4.25 0.64 15.39
C GLY A 27 -4.05 -0.09 14.05
N VAL A 28 -5.15 -0.44 13.37
CA VAL A 28 -5.12 -1.08 12.05
C VAL A 28 -4.49 -0.16 11.01
N ILE A 29 -4.88 1.12 10.97
CA ILE A 29 -4.30 2.12 10.07
C ILE A 29 -2.80 2.25 10.33
N GLY A 30 -2.39 2.40 11.59
CA GLY A 30 -0.98 2.51 11.96
C GLY A 30 -0.17 1.29 11.54
N LEU A 31 -0.69 0.08 11.78
CA LEU A 31 -0.04 -1.16 11.37
C LEU A 31 0.08 -1.26 9.84
N ALA A 32 -0.99 -0.94 9.11
CA ALA A 32 -0.99 -0.95 7.65
C ALA A 32 -0.01 0.09 7.07
N THR A 33 0.03 1.29 7.63
CA THR A 33 1.00 2.33 7.24
C THR A 33 2.43 1.88 7.52
N ALA A 34 2.70 1.26 8.67
CA ALA A 34 4.02 0.73 8.98
C ALA A 34 4.42 -0.38 7.99
N ALA A 35 3.53 -1.34 7.73
CA ALA A 35 3.78 -2.40 6.75
C ALA A 35 4.04 -1.82 5.35
N LEU A 36 3.25 -0.83 4.92
CA LEU A 36 3.45 -0.14 3.65
C LEU A 36 4.79 0.57 3.59
N ALA A 37 5.18 1.29 4.65
CA ALA A 37 6.46 2.00 4.70
C ALA A 37 7.66 1.03 4.62
N LEU A 38 7.60 -0.10 5.33
CA LEU A 38 8.67 -1.09 5.37
C LEU A 38 8.80 -1.87 4.05
N LEU A 39 7.67 -2.34 3.51
CA LEU A 39 7.66 -3.22 2.33
C LEU A 39 7.70 -2.45 1.01
N ASN A 40 7.40 -1.16 1.03
CA ASN A 40 7.32 -0.31 -0.17
C ASN A 40 8.40 0.79 -0.20
N ALA A 41 9.51 0.60 0.51
CA ALA A 41 10.58 1.59 0.61
C ALA A 41 11.14 2.02 -0.75
N GLY A 42 11.30 1.08 -1.70
CA GLY A 42 11.77 1.40 -3.05
C GLY A 42 10.80 2.27 -3.86
N ALA A 43 9.48 2.08 -3.69
CA ALA A 43 8.51 2.96 -4.35
C ALA A 43 8.50 4.36 -3.74
N ILE A 44 8.77 4.50 -2.43
CA ILE A 44 8.90 5.79 -1.76
C ILE A 44 10.10 6.56 -2.31
N ALA A 45 11.24 5.90 -2.50
CA ALA A 45 12.43 6.52 -3.10
C ALA A 45 12.18 6.93 -4.55
N SER A 46 11.66 6.03 -5.38
CA SER A 46 11.33 6.33 -6.78
C SER A 46 10.32 7.47 -6.91
N TRP A 47 9.28 7.50 -6.08
CA TRP A 47 8.35 8.63 -6.05
C TRP A 47 9.04 9.94 -5.65
N SER A 48 9.99 9.89 -4.72
CA SER A 48 10.71 11.08 -4.29
C SER A 48 11.58 11.68 -5.40
N GLU A 49 12.08 10.85 -6.32
CA GLU A 49 12.81 11.25 -7.52
C GLU A 49 11.94 12.04 -8.52
N ASP A 50 10.64 11.75 -8.56
CA ASP A 50 9.67 12.43 -9.44
C ASP A 50 9.21 13.81 -8.91
N LEU A 51 9.59 14.18 -7.67
CA LEU A 51 9.21 15.45 -7.07
C LEU A 51 9.95 16.63 -7.72
N SER A 52 9.23 17.71 -8.02
CA SER A 52 9.86 18.95 -8.51
C SER A 52 10.99 19.41 -7.58
N PRO A 53 12.20 19.70 -8.12
CA PRO A 53 13.34 20.08 -7.29
C PRO A 53 13.06 21.34 -6.47
N SER A 54 13.18 21.23 -5.15
CA SER A 54 13.02 22.32 -4.20
C SER A 54 13.81 21.99 -2.92
N PRO A 55 14.14 22.98 -2.07
CA PRO A 55 14.81 22.72 -0.80
C PRO A 55 14.02 21.79 0.15
N GLY A 56 12.69 21.75 0.02
CA GLY A 56 11.84 20.84 0.77
C GLY A 56 11.91 19.41 0.24
N THR A 57 11.83 19.24 -1.08
CA THR A 57 11.85 17.92 -1.73
C THR A 57 13.22 17.25 -1.64
N ALA A 58 14.31 18.02 -1.61
CA ALA A 58 15.66 17.50 -1.34
C ALA A 58 15.74 16.76 0.02
N LYS A 59 15.07 17.26 1.06
CA LYS A 59 15.03 16.59 2.37
C LYS A 59 14.22 15.31 2.32
N VAL A 60 13.14 15.29 1.54
CA VAL A 60 12.29 14.11 1.33
C VAL A 60 13.08 13.03 0.60
N MET A 61 13.82 13.38 -0.45
CA MET A 61 14.71 12.46 -1.17
C MET A 61 15.76 11.85 -0.24
N THR A 62 16.50 12.68 0.53
CA THR A 62 17.50 12.15 1.48
C THR A 62 16.89 11.22 2.53
N ALA A 63 15.69 11.54 3.02
CA ALA A 63 14.99 10.68 3.97
C ALA A 63 14.54 9.36 3.33
N ALA A 64 14.05 9.40 2.08
CA ALA A 64 13.62 8.22 1.34
C ALA A 64 14.81 7.29 1.02
N ASP A 65 15.93 7.85 0.58
CA ASP A 65 17.17 7.11 0.31
C ASP A 65 17.69 6.43 1.58
N GLY A 66 17.76 7.17 2.69
CA GLY A 66 18.20 6.63 3.98
C GLY A 66 17.27 5.53 4.50
N TRP A 67 15.96 5.71 4.29
CA TRP A 67 14.97 4.70 4.65
C TRP A 67 15.10 3.43 3.79
N GLN A 68 15.25 3.56 2.48
CA GLN A 68 15.48 2.43 1.58
C GLN A 68 16.76 1.67 1.98
N ALA A 69 17.86 2.38 2.23
CA ALA A 69 19.11 1.77 2.66
C ALA A 69 18.96 0.99 3.98
N ALA A 70 18.20 1.54 4.95
CA ALA A 70 17.91 0.84 6.20
C ALA A 70 17.08 -0.44 5.98
N MET A 71 16.06 -0.38 5.12
CA MET A 71 15.21 -1.54 4.81
C MET A 71 15.96 -2.63 4.04
N THR A 72 16.84 -2.27 3.10
CA THR A 72 17.74 -3.22 2.44
C THR A 72 18.71 -3.86 3.44
N GLY A 73 19.23 -3.11 4.41
CA GLY A 73 20.04 -3.64 5.50
C GLY A 73 19.29 -4.67 6.37
N LEU A 74 17.98 -4.48 6.54
CA LEU A 74 17.08 -5.41 7.24
C LEU A 74 16.54 -6.54 6.34
N ARG A 75 16.89 -6.55 5.03
CA ARG A 75 16.37 -7.47 4.00
C ARG A 75 14.85 -7.45 3.86
N LEU A 76 14.22 -6.33 4.21
CA LEU A 76 12.78 -6.13 4.11
C LEU A 76 12.33 -5.72 2.70
N ASP A 77 13.28 -5.48 1.80
CA ASP A 77 13.09 -5.26 0.36
C ASP A 77 12.88 -6.57 -0.44
N ALA A 78 13.32 -7.71 0.11
CA ALA A 78 13.19 -9.03 -0.49
C ALA A 78 11.75 -9.42 -0.92
N PRO A 79 10.69 -9.27 -0.09
CA PRO A 79 9.34 -9.67 -0.49
C PRO A 79 8.79 -8.88 -1.67
N HIS A 80 9.07 -7.58 -1.76
CA HIS A 80 8.65 -6.77 -2.92
C HIS A 80 9.40 -7.19 -4.19
N GLY A 81 10.71 -7.44 -4.08
CA GLY A 81 11.51 -7.93 -5.19
C GLY A 81 11.03 -9.29 -5.72
N GLU A 82 10.64 -10.20 -4.82
CA GLU A 82 10.07 -11.50 -5.18
C GLU A 82 8.72 -11.38 -5.88
N LEU A 83 7.83 -10.52 -5.37
CA LEU A 83 6.53 -10.26 -5.99
C LEU A 83 6.69 -9.63 -7.38
N HIS A 84 7.57 -8.65 -7.53
CA HIS A 84 7.85 -8.01 -8.82
C HIS A 84 8.42 -9.01 -9.82
N ARG A 85 9.34 -9.88 -9.38
CA ARG A 85 9.86 -10.99 -10.21
C ARG A 85 8.75 -11.95 -10.64
N ALA A 86 7.91 -12.38 -9.69
CA ALA A 86 6.80 -13.29 -9.97
C ALA A 86 5.83 -12.67 -10.98
N TRP A 87 5.53 -11.38 -10.83
CA TRP A 87 4.73 -10.62 -11.79
C TRP A 87 5.38 -10.57 -13.18
N LYS A 88 6.66 -10.17 -13.27
CA LYS A 88 7.40 -10.10 -14.55
C LYS A 88 7.48 -11.45 -15.27
N GLN A 89 7.55 -12.54 -14.51
CA GLN A 89 7.55 -13.90 -15.05
C GLN A 89 6.16 -14.32 -15.58
N ALA A 90 5.09 -13.92 -14.91
CA ALA A 90 3.73 -14.11 -15.41
C ALA A 90 3.45 -13.25 -16.65
N GLU A 91 3.97 -12.04 -16.67
CA GLU A 91 3.84 -11.05 -17.74
C GLU A 91 4.52 -11.53 -19.05
N SER A 92 5.75 -12.06 -18.97
CA SER A 92 6.43 -12.63 -20.15
C SER A 92 5.75 -13.91 -20.67
N ALA A 93 5.19 -14.73 -19.78
CA ALA A 93 4.43 -15.92 -20.17
C ALA A 93 3.14 -15.56 -20.92
N ARG A 94 2.45 -14.49 -20.49
CA ARG A 94 1.24 -13.97 -21.15
C ARG A 94 1.52 -13.44 -22.57
N TRP A 95 2.63 -12.76 -22.78
CA TRP A 95 2.95 -12.12 -24.07
C TRP A 95 3.74 -12.99 -25.05
N SER A 96 4.13 -14.20 -24.67
CA SER A 96 4.74 -15.18 -25.59
C SER A 96 3.74 -15.72 -26.65
N GLY A 97 2.47 -15.31 -26.61
CA GLY A 97 1.42 -15.68 -27.57
C GLY A 97 1.22 -14.70 -28.73
N ASP A 98 1.79 -13.50 -28.69
CA ASP A 98 1.72 -12.53 -29.79
C ASP A 98 2.91 -12.75 -30.75
N ALA A 99 2.84 -13.81 -31.54
CA ALA A 99 3.70 -13.91 -32.72
C ALA A 99 3.18 -12.90 -33.78
N PRO A 100 4.04 -12.04 -34.37
CA PRO A 100 3.60 -11.15 -35.43
C PRO A 100 3.03 -11.97 -36.60
N PRO A 101 1.93 -11.52 -37.24
CA PRO A 101 1.33 -12.26 -38.33
C PRO A 101 2.34 -12.46 -39.46
N PRO A 102 2.35 -13.64 -40.13
CA PRO A 102 3.31 -13.90 -41.19
C PRO A 102 3.16 -12.86 -42.30
N GLU A 103 4.27 -12.20 -42.60
CA GLU A 103 4.40 -11.25 -43.70
C GLU A 103 4.18 -11.97 -45.05
N SER A 104 3.15 -11.49 -45.77
CA SER A 104 2.70 -11.99 -47.08
C SER A 104 3.34 -11.23 -48.23
#